data_AF-A0A497TDB5-F1
#
_entry.id   AF-A0A497TDB5-F1
#
_cell.length_a   1.000
_cell.length_b   1.000
_cell.length_c   1.000
_cell.angle_alpha   90.00
_cell.angle_beta   90.00
_cell.angle_gamma   90.00
#
_symmetry.space_group_name_H-M   'P 1'
#
loop_
_entity.id
_entity.type
_entity.pdbx_description
1 polymer ?
#
loop_
_entity_poly.entity_id
_entity_poly.type
_entity_poly.pdbx_seq_one_letter_code
_entity_poly.pdbx_strand_id
1 'polypeptide(L)'
;KPLKDLERLKSLIGPIKQKTPTRVLHRRADRLRIKRVKDIKWKVINNKNLELIIKGQSGLYIKELVTGDDGRTRPSVSEILDNPGKVIELDVIKIHLEEA
;
A
#
# COMPACT_ATOMS: atom_id res chain seq x y z
N LYS A 1 -10.26 -8.07 11.69
CA LYS A 1 -10.98 -7.43 12.83
C LYS A 1 -11.91 -6.34 12.28
N PRO A 2 -12.94 -5.86 13.01
CA PRO A 2 -13.71 -4.69 12.58
C PRO A 2 -12.79 -3.51 12.24
N LEU A 3 -13.13 -2.76 11.19
CA LEU A 3 -12.37 -1.57 10.80
C LEU A 3 -12.55 -0.46 11.85
N LYS A 4 -11.44 0.04 12.40
CA LYS A 4 -11.38 1.12 13.39
C LYS A 4 -10.19 2.02 13.06
N ASP A 5 -10.23 3.25 13.57
CA ASP A 5 -9.11 4.22 13.53
C ASP A 5 -8.53 4.48 12.12
N LEU A 6 -9.40 4.49 11.10
CA LEU A 6 -9.00 4.65 9.69
C LEU A 6 -8.28 5.98 9.41
N GLU A 7 -8.50 7.00 10.24
CA GLU A 7 -7.77 8.28 10.17
C GLU A 7 -6.25 8.09 10.26
N ARG A 8 -5.77 7.03 10.94
CA ARG A 8 -4.34 6.69 11.02
C ARG A 8 -3.73 6.42 9.66
N LEU A 9 -4.52 6.05 8.64
CA LEU A 9 -4.04 5.82 7.28
C LEU A 9 -3.45 7.09 6.64
N LYS A 10 -3.80 8.29 7.12
CA LYS A 10 -3.14 9.54 6.69
C LYS A 10 -1.62 9.51 6.91
N SER A 11 -1.14 8.75 7.90
CA SER A 11 0.30 8.57 8.14
C SER A 11 1.05 7.81 7.03
N LEU A 12 0.34 7.16 6.11
CA LEU A 12 0.96 6.57 4.91
C LEU A 12 1.43 7.61 3.90
N ILE A 13 0.87 8.83 3.91
CA ILE A 13 1.26 9.88 2.96
C ILE A 13 2.71 10.27 3.23
N GLY A 14 3.60 9.94 2.31
CA GLY A 14 5.03 10.10 2.51
C GLY A 14 5.86 8.90 2.04
N PRO A 15 7.13 8.83 2.46
CA PRO A 15 8.06 7.80 2.04
C PRO A 15 7.71 6.43 2.63
N ILE A 16 7.74 5.41 1.78
CA ILE A 16 7.53 4.00 2.09
C ILE A 16 8.80 3.24 1.72
N LYS A 17 9.34 2.50 2.68
CA LYS A 17 10.47 1.58 2.50
C LYS A 17 9.93 0.23 2.02
N GLN A 18 10.21 -0.13 0.77
CA GLN A 18 9.79 -1.40 0.18
C GLN A 18 11.01 -2.23 -0.24
N LYS A 19 11.23 -3.37 0.43
CA LYS A 19 12.08 -4.43 -0.13
C LYS A 19 11.38 -5.04 -1.35
N THR A 20 12.12 -5.80 -2.14
CA THR A 20 11.56 -6.43 -3.34
C THR A 20 10.49 -7.43 -2.89
N PRO A 21 9.25 -7.35 -3.38
CA PRO A 21 8.17 -8.20 -2.90
C PRO A 21 8.51 -9.68 -2.99
N THR A 22 8.12 -10.46 -1.98
CA THR A 22 8.39 -11.91 -1.93
C THR A 22 7.98 -12.62 -3.22
N ARG A 23 6.79 -12.29 -3.73
CA ARG A 23 6.21 -12.87 -4.96
C ARG A 23 6.96 -12.59 -6.26
N VAL A 24 7.94 -11.66 -6.27
CA VAL A 24 8.74 -11.35 -7.46
C VAL A 24 10.24 -11.56 -7.26
N LEU A 25 10.66 -12.10 -6.10
CA LEU A 25 12.07 -12.35 -5.80
C LEU A 25 12.75 -13.26 -6.81
N HIS A 26 12.02 -14.22 -7.38
CA HIS A 26 12.54 -15.12 -8.41
C HIS A 26 12.89 -14.41 -9.74
N ARG A 27 12.45 -13.17 -9.94
CA ARG A 27 12.66 -12.40 -11.17
C ARG A 27 13.41 -11.09 -10.96
N ARG A 28 13.62 -10.65 -9.72
CA ARG A 28 14.18 -9.34 -9.41
C ARG A 28 15.16 -9.46 -8.24
N ALA A 29 16.28 -8.75 -8.35
CA ALA A 29 17.25 -8.65 -7.26
C ALA A 29 16.60 -8.11 -5.98
N ASP A 30 16.88 -8.77 -4.85
CA ASP A 30 16.36 -8.33 -3.57
C ASP A 30 17.07 -7.05 -3.10
N ARG A 31 16.38 -5.93 -3.21
CA ARG A 31 16.86 -4.64 -2.71
C ARG A 31 15.75 -3.80 -2.10
N LEU A 32 16.15 -2.94 -1.17
CA LEU A 32 15.30 -1.90 -0.59
C LEU A 32 15.15 -0.72 -1.57
N ARG A 33 13.92 -0.23 -1.74
CA ARG A 33 13.61 0.99 -2.50
C ARG A 33 12.74 1.90 -1.63
N ILE A 34 13.01 3.19 -1.68
CA ILE A 34 12.13 4.19 -1.08
C ILE A 34 11.20 4.70 -2.18
N LYS A 35 9.90 4.57 -1.95
CA LYS A 35 8.83 5.06 -2.82
C LYS A 35 7.93 5.99 -2.04
N ARG A 36 7.01 6.70 -2.69
CA ARG A 36 6.15 7.67 -2.02
C ARG A 36 4.68 7.41 -2.28
N VAL A 37 3.86 7.45 -1.24
CA VAL A 37 2.40 7.64 -1.37
C VAL A 37 2.15 9.15 -1.39
N LYS A 38 1.51 9.62 -2.45
CA LYS A 38 1.17 11.04 -2.66
C LYS A 38 -0.18 11.40 -2.04
N ASP A 39 -1.15 10.49 -2.10
CA ASP A 39 -2.49 10.68 -1.54
C ASP A 39 -3.12 9.32 -1.21
N ILE A 40 -4.02 9.31 -0.22
CA ILE A 40 -4.82 8.15 0.16
C ILE A 40 -6.23 8.58 0.58
N LYS A 41 -7.24 7.90 0.04
CA LYS A 41 -8.64 8.02 0.43
C LYS A 41 -9.20 6.63 0.71
N TRP A 42 -10.24 6.56 1.51
CA TRP A 42 -10.85 5.29 1.87
C TRP A 42 -12.37 5.37 1.99
N LYS A 43 -13.02 4.23 1.77
CA LYS A 43 -14.45 4.05 1.95
C LYS A 43 -14.70 2.70 2.63
N VAL A 44 -15.47 2.71 3.71
CA VAL A 44 -15.90 1.49 4.39
C VAL A 44 -17.00 0.83 3.55
N ILE A 45 -16.78 -0.41 3.12
CA ILE A 45 -17.76 -1.20 2.39
C ILE A 45 -18.62 -2.01 3.36
N ASN A 46 -17.98 -2.61 4.36
CA ASN A 46 -18.63 -3.26 5.49
C ASN A 46 -17.63 -3.42 6.65
N ASN A 47 -18.01 -4.12 7.71
CA ASN A 47 -17.19 -4.29 8.91
C ASN A 47 -15.79 -4.89 8.66
N LYS A 48 -15.55 -5.58 7.54
CA LYS A 48 -14.28 -6.25 7.22
C LYS A 48 -13.63 -5.78 5.91
N ASN A 49 -14.36 -5.01 5.09
CA ASN A 49 -13.93 -4.63 3.75
C ASN A 49 -13.77 -3.10 3.66
N LEU A 50 -12.60 -2.68 3.19
CA LEU A 50 -12.21 -1.30 2.98
C LEU A 50 -11.81 -1.13 1.53
N GLU A 51 -12.37 -0.12 0.87
CA GLU A 51 -11.90 0.35 -0.43
C GLU A 51 -10.87 1.46 -0.20
N LEU A 52 -9.74 1.38 -0.90
CA LEU A 52 -8.64 2.34 -0.82
C LEU A 52 -8.35 2.92 -2.20
N ILE A 53 -8.34 4.25 -2.30
CA ILE A 53 -7.86 4.95 -3.48
C ILE A 53 -6.50 5.54 -3.13
N ILE A 54 -5.44 5.05 -3.79
CA ILE A 54 -4.05 5.41 -3.48
C ILE A 54 -3.42 6.04 -4.72
N LYS A 55 -2.87 7.24 -4.55
CA LYS A 55 -1.99 7.87 -5.55
C LYS A 55 -0.55 7.63 -5.14
N GLY A 56 0.19 6.82 -5.90
CA GLY A 56 1.58 6.45 -5.61
C GLY A 56 2.59 7.02 -6.61
N GLN A 57 3.86 7.02 -6.22
CA GLN A 57 4.98 7.14 -7.16
C GLN A 57 5.10 5.89 -8.04
N SER A 58 5.61 6.05 -9.27
CA SER A 58 5.93 4.92 -10.15
C SER A 58 6.80 3.85 -9.45
N GLY A 59 6.41 2.58 -9.63
CA GLY A 59 7.07 1.42 -9.04
C GLY A 59 6.77 1.19 -7.56
N LEU A 60 5.77 1.86 -6.98
CA LEU A 60 5.21 1.54 -5.68
C LEU A 60 4.40 0.23 -5.76
N TYR A 61 4.72 -0.73 -4.91
CA TYR A 61 4.03 -2.01 -4.88
C TYR A 61 2.78 -1.92 -3.99
N ILE A 62 1.60 -1.72 -4.61
CA ILE A 62 0.33 -1.49 -3.90
C ILE A 62 -0.09 -2.69 -3.04
N LYS A 63 0.04 -3.92 -3.55
CA LYS A 63 -0.29 -5.13 -2.78
C LYS A 63 0.48 -5.19 -1.47
N GLU A 64 1.78 -4.95 -1.57
CA GLU A 64 2.69 -4.99 -0.44
C GLU A 64 2.55 -3.77 0.49
N LEU A 65 2.12 -2.61 -0.02
CA LEU A 65 1.71 -1.47 0.82
C LEU A 65 0.50 -1.81 1.71
N VAL A 66 -0.41 -2.65 1.22
CA VAL A 66 -1.57 -3.10 2.01
C VAL A 66 -1.17 -4.19 3.01
N THR A 67 -0.51 -5.25 2.54
CA THR A 67 -0.24 -6.45 3.35
C THR A 67 0.97 -6.30 4.28
N GLY A 68 1.89 -5.37 3.99
CA GLY A 68 3.18 -5.25 4.66
C GLY A 68 4.23 -6.28 4.20
N ASP A 69 3.82 -7.32 3.46
CA ASP A 69 4.68 -8.40 2.96
C ASP A 69 5.62 -8.94 4.04
N ASP A 70 5.05 -9.31 5.19
CA ASP A 70 5.79 -9.80 6.37
C ASP A 70 6.92 -8.84 6.82
N GLY A 71 6.60 -7.55 6.87
CA GLY A 71 7.53 -6.49 7.29
C GLY A 71 8.53 -6.05 6.22
N ARG A 72 8.43 -6.55 4.98
CA ARG A 72 9.24 -6.10 3.84
C ARG A 72 8.81 -4.74 3.30
N THR A 73 7.60 -4.29 3.60
CA THR A 73 7.11 -2.93 3.32
C THR A 73 6.73 -2.21 4.60
N ARG A 74 7.35 -1.04 4.87
CA ARG A 74 7.07 -0.21 6.04
C ARG A 74 7.09 1.30 5.73
N PRO A 75 6.14 2.09 6.26
CA PRO A 75 4.91 1.64 6.90
C PRO A 75 3.94 0.94 5.91
N SER A 76 2.96 0.20 6.42
CA SER A 76 1.92 -0.48 5.62
C SER A 76 0.54 -0.31 6.24
N VAL A 77 -0.53 -0.55 5.46
CA VAL A 77 -1.92 -0.50 5.95
C VAL A 77 -2.12 -1.47 7.11
N SER A 78 -1.67 -2.73 6.95
CA SER A 78 -1.81 -3.76 7.98
C SER A 78 -1.09 -3.38 9.28
N GLU A 79 0.10 -2.78 9.17
CA GLU A 79 0.87 -2.29 10.32
C GLU A 79 0.17 -1.11 11.01
N ILE A 80 -0.28 -0.12 10.24
CA ILE A 80 -0.91 1.09 10.78
C ILE A 80 -2.22 0.78 11.48
N LEU A 81 -3.02 -0.14 10.97
CA LEU A 81 -4.31 -0.49 11.56
C LEU A 81 -4.22 -1.60 12.62
N ASP A 82 -3.04 -2.16 12.87
CA ASP A 82 -2.85 -3.38 13.68
C ASP A 82 -3.85 -4.50 13.30
N ASN A 83 -4.10 -4.63 12.00
CA ASN A 83 -5.14 -5.48 11.45
C ASN A 83 -4.63 -6.09 10.13
N PRO A 84 -4.18 -7.35 10.16
CA PRO A 84 -3.71 -8.03 8.96
C PRO A 84 -4.78 -8.01 7.87
N GLY A 85 -4.43 -7.44 6.71
CA GLY A 85 -5.29 -7.33 5.55
C GLY A 85 -4.73 -8.10 4.36
N LYS A 86 -5.62 -8.44 3.43
CA LYS A 86 -5.26 -8.95 2.10
C LYS A 86 -5.93 -8.11 1.03
N VAL A 87 -5.31 -8.03 -0.13
CA VAL A 87 -5.91 -7.40 -1.31
C VAL A 87 -6.86 -8.40 -1.97
N ILE A 88 -8.13 -8.03 -2.03
CA ILE A 88 -9.18 -8.82 -2.71
C ILE A 88 -9.20 -8.46 -4.20
N GLU A 89 -9.16 -7.16 -4.49
CA GLU A 89 -9.19 -6.59 -5.83
C GLU A 89 -8.22 -5.40 -5.92
N LEU A 90 -7.64 -5.19 -7.11
CA LEU A 90 -6.75 -4.07 -7.37
C LEU A 90 -6.86 -3.69 -8.84
N ASP A 91 -7.16 -2.42 -9.09
CA ASP A 91 -7.22 -1.84 -10.43
C ASP A 91 -6.43 -0.52 -10.53
N VAL A 92 -6.02 -0.15 -11.75
CA VAL A 92 -5.37 1.11 -12.06
C VAL A 92 -6.40 2.07 -12.65
N ILE A 93 -6.92 2.95 -11.81
CA ILE A 93 -7.99 3.89 -12.21
C ILE A 93 -7.49 5.15 -12.93
N LYS A 94 -6.19 5.49 -12.81
CA LYS A 94 -5.60 6.67 -13.45
C LYS A 94 -4.08 6.55 -13.58
N ILE A 95 -3.55 6.96 -14.72
CA ILE A 95 -2.11 7.15 -14.96
C ILE A 95 -1.85 8.65 -15.09
N HIS A 96 -0.91 9.16 -14.30
CA HIS A 96 -0.46 10.54 -14.38
C HIS A 96 0.87 10.55 -15.13
N LEU A 97 0.88 11.18 -16.30
CA LEU A 97 2.10 11.55 -17.01
C LEU A 97 2.51 12.93 -16.50
N GLU A 98 3.78 13.11 -16.15
CA GLU A 98 4.33 14.46 -16.06
C GLU A 98 4.49 14.96 -17.50
N GLU A 99 4.00 16.17 -17.79
CA GLU A 99 4.29 16.82 -19.07
C GLU A 99 5.81 17.06 -19.12
N ALA A 100 6.42 16.67 -20.23
CA ALA A 100 7.86 16.78 -20.48
C ALA A 100 8.30 18.24 -20.63
#